data_AF-T1CN26-F1
#
_entry.id   AF-T1CN26-F1
#
_cell.length_a   1.000
_cell.length_b   1.000
_cell.length_c   1.000
_cell.angle_alpha   90.00
_cell.angle_beta   90.00
_cell.angle_gamma   90.00
#
_symmetry.space_group_name_H-M   'P 1'
#
loop_
_entity.id
_entity.type
_entity.pdbx_description
1 polymer ?
#
loop_
_entity_poly.entity_id
_entity_poly.type
_entity_poly.pdbx_seq_one_letter_code
_entity_poly.pdbx_strand_id
1 'polypeptide(L)'
;KAHPGTGQARRLVKFLAGVYNGEDYPFDLGELRALDTALANACLDYLNYDRLGKREVHKHLKSGDRDLHRWFERYDLLRRES
;
A
#
# COMPACT_ATOMS: atom_id res chain seq x y z
N LYS A 1 -13.42 19.95 -4.23
CA LYS A 1 -14.04 19.02 -3.24
C LYS A 1 -13.27 17.72 -3.31
N ALA A 2 -12.46 17.39 -2.29
CA ALA A 2 -11.79 16.10 -2.22
C ALA A 2 -12.84 15.02 -1.94
N HIS A 3 -12.94 14.01 -2.78
CA HIS A 3 -13.79 12.85 -2.51
C HIS A 3 -13.18 12.10 -1.31
N PRO A 4 -13.92 11.85 -0.22
CA PRO A 4 -13.38 11.19 0.98
C PRO A 4 -12.64 9.88 0.68
N GLY A 5 -13.07 9.15 -0.36
CA GLY A 5 -12.46 7.90 -0.79
C GLY A 5 -11.10 8.03 -1.50
N THR A 6 -10.80 9.15 -2.18
CA THR A 6 -9.53 9.26 -2.93
C THR A 6 -8.33 9.43 -2.01
N GLY A 7 -8.53 10.07 -0.85
CA GLY A 7 -7.48 10.23 0.16
C GLY A 7 -7.12 8.93 0.87
N GLN A 8 -8.10 8.06 1.12
CA GLN A 8 -7.86 6.75 1.72
C GLN A 8 -7.26 5.77 0.73
N ALA A 9 -7.78 5.75 -0.51
CA ALA A 9 -7.23 4.91 -1.57
C ALA A 9 -5.75 5.21 -1.83
N ARG A 10 -5.34 6.49 -1.84
CA ARG A 10 -3.92 6.86 -1.96
C ARG A 10 -3.07 6.28 -0.83
N ARG A 11 -3.56 6.34 0.42
CA ARG A 11 -2.84 5.81 1.60
C ARG A 11 -2.71 4.29 1.56
N LEU A 12 -3.76 3.60 1.14
CA LEU A 12 -3.72 2.14 0.92
C LEU A 12 -2.70 1.77 -0.16
N VAL A 13 -2.65 2.50 -1.27
CA VAL A 13 -1.66 2.21 -2.33
C VAL A 13 -0.23 2.48 -1.85
N LYS A 14 0.01 3.55 -1.09
CA LYS A 14 1.31 3.79 -0.44
C LYS A 14 1.71 2.65 0.50
N PHE A 15 0.76 2.17 1.31
CA PHE A 15 1.00 1.04 2.21
C PHE A 15 1.40 -0.21 1.41
N LEU A 16 0.65 -0.55 0.36
CA LEU A 16 0.96 -1.68 -0.52
C LEU A 16 2.32 -1.52 -1.21
N ALA A 17 2.70 -0.30 -1.61
CA ALA A 17 4.00 -0.01 -2.19
C ALA A 17 5.15 -0.29 -1.20
N GLY A 18 5.01 0.15 0.05
CA GLY A 18 6.02 -0.11 1.09
C GLY A 18 6.11 -1.58 1.51
N VAL A 19 4.99 -2.31 1.47
CA VAL A 19 4.99 -3.79 1.63
C VAL A 19 5.69 -4.47 0.45
N TYR A 20 5.46 -3.99 -0.78
CA TYR A 20 6.05 -4.55 -1.99
C TYR A 20 7.57 -4.34 -2.05
N ASN A 21 8.03 -3.11 -1.81
CA ASN A 21 9.44 -2.77 -1.73
C ASN A 21 9.62 -1.51 -0.85
N GLY A 22 9.91 -1.72 0.43
CA GLY A 22 10.06 -0.63 1.40
C GLY A 22 11.31 0.24 1.20
N GLU A 23 12.33 -0.25 0.49
CA GLU A 23 13.53 0.55 0.17
C GLU A 23 13.21 1.60 -0.89
N ASP A 24 12.50 1.18 -1.94
CA ASP A 24 12.07 2.04 -3.04
C ASP A 24 10.88 2.94 -2.65
N TYR A 25 9.99 2.44 -1.79
CA TYR A 25 8.75 3.10 -1.40
C TYR A 25 8.60 3.15 0.13
N PRO A 26 9.34 4.03 0.83
CA PRO A 26 9.22 4.15 2.27
C PRO A 26 7.79 4.58 2.66
N PHE A 27 7.24 3.92 3.68
CA PHE A 27 5.90 4.19 4.19
C PHE A 27 5.93 4.69 5.63
N ASP A 28 5.30 5.86 5.88
CA ASP A 28 5.09 6.38 7.23
C ASP A 28 3.88 5.68 7.88
N LEU A 29 4.13 4.88 8.93
CA LEU A 29 3.08 4.22 9.72
C LEU A 29 2.05 5.19 10.29
N GLY A 30 2.40 6.47 10.46
CA GLY A 30 1.50 7.52 10.88
C GLY A 30 0.34 7.77 9.91
N GLU A 31 0.50 7.46 8.62
CA GLU A 31 -0.56 7.57 7.60
C GLU A 31 -1.73 6.60 7.89
N LEU A 32 -1.51 5.50 8.63
CA LEU A 32 -2.57 4.57 9.01
C LEU A 32 -3.61 5.22 9.94
N ARG A 33 -3.23 6.23 10.73
CA ARG A 33 -4.13 6.95 11.64
C ARG A 33 -5.20 7.78 10.90
N ALA A 34 -4.97 8.06 9.63
CA ALA A 34 -5.87 8.82 8.77
C ALA A 34 -6.82 7.93 7.93
N LEU A 35 -6.73 6.60 8.09
CA LEU A 35 -7.67 5.65 7.51
C LEU A 35 -8.87 5.44 8.44
N ASP A 36 -10.00 5.06 7.87
CA ASP A 36 -11.09 4.48 8.66
C ASP A 36 -10.60 3.23 9.40
N THR A 37 -11.11 3.00 10.62
CA THR A 37 -10.67 1.93 11.52
C THR A 37 -10.61 0.55 10.86
N ALA A 38 -11.61 0.22 10.03
CA ALA A 38 -11.66 -1.06 9.33
C ALA A 38 -10.48 -1.24 8.35
N LEU A 39 -10.09 -0.17 7.65
CA LEU A 39 -8.97 -0.20 6.72
C LEU A 39 -7.62 -0.22 7.44
N ALA A 40 -7.49 0.56 8.53
CA ALA A 40 -6.30 0.51 9.38
C ALA A 40 -6.06 -0.90 9.95
N ASN A 41 -7.11 -1.55 10.46
CA ASN A 41 -7.01 -2.91 10.99
C ASN A 41 -6.63 -3.92 9.88
N ALA A 42 -7.24 -3.81 8.70
CA ALA A 42 -6.89 -4.67 7.56
C ALA A 42 -5.41 -4.56 7.16
N CYS A 43 -4.81 -3.37 7.21
CA CYS A 43 -3.37 -3.19 6.97
C CYS A 43 -2.53 -3.93 8.02
N LEU A 44 -2.90 -3.86 9.30
CA LEU A 44 -2.17 -4.56 10.37
C LEU A 44 -2.32 -6.08 10.27
N ASP A 45 -3.52 -6.57 9.97
CA ASP A 45 -3.78 -7.98 9.73
C ASP A 45 -2.96 -8.51 8.56
N TYR A 46 -2.86 -7.73 7.48
CA TYR A 46 -2.02 -8.06 6.34
C TYR A 46 -0.54 -8.15 6.74
N LEU A 47 0.01 -7.20 7.49
CA LEU A 47 1.41 -7.28 7.97
C LEU A 47 1.66 -8.53 8.82
N ASN A 48 0.71 -8.88 9.70
CA ASN A 48 0.79 -10.11 10.50
C ASN A 48 0.79 -11.37 9.62
N TYR A 49 0.03 -11.37 8.53
CA TYR A 49 0.01 -12.44 7.54
C TYR A 49 1.32 -12.52 6.74
N ASP A 50 1.79 -11.38 6.23
CA ASP A 50 2.97 -11.24 5.37
C ASP A 50 4.27 -11.65 6.09
N ARG A 51 4.37 -11.34 7.40
CA ARG A 51 5.48 -11.79 8.27
C ARG A 51 5.70 -13.30 8.26
N LEU A 52 4.67 -14.09 7.95
CA LEU A 52 4.78 -15.54 7.86
C LEU A 52 5.47 -16.00 6.57
N GLY A 53 5.84 -15.09 5.67
CA GLY A 53 6.54 -15.38 4.41
C GLY A 53 5.74 -16.25 3.44
N LYS A 54 4.42 -16.35 3.64
CA LYS A 54 3.58 -17.32 2.92
C LYS A 54 3.39 -16.96 1.46
N ARG A 55 3.29 -15.66 1.15
CA ARG A 55 3.03 -15.16 -0.20
C ARG A 55 3.28 -13.65 -0.26
N GLU A 56 4.00 -13.20 -1.28
CA GLU A 56 4.27 -11.77 -1.52
C GLU A 56 3.01 -11.03 -1.98
N VAL A 57 2.91 -9.73 -1.67
CA VAL A 57 1.72 -8.89 -1.95
C VAL A 57 1.25 -8.93 -3.40
N HIS A 58 2.16 -8.90 -4.36
CA HIS A 58 1.82 -8.93 -5.79
C HIS A 58 1.19 -10.28 -6.19
N LYS A 59 1.45 -11.38 -5.48
CA LYS A 59 0.88 -12.70 -5.77
C LYS A 59 -0.58 -12.85 -5.32
N HIS A 60 -1.11 -11.88 -4.59
CA HIS A 60 -2.54 -11.83 -4.24
C HIS A 60 -3.40 -11.14 -5.31
N LEU A 61 -2.79 -10.50 -6.30
CA LEU A 61 -3.48 -9.76 -7.35
C LEU A 61 -3.61 -10.58 -8.64
N LYS A 62 -4.70 -10.36 -9.39
CA LYS A 62 -4.96 -11.09 -10.65
C LYS A 62 -3.90 -10.82 -11.72
N SER A 63 -3.37 -9.60 -11.81
CA SER A 63 -2.28 -9.24 -12.71
C SER A 63 -1.06 -8.68 -11.97
N GLY A 64 -0.89 -9.08 -10.70
CA GLY A 64 0.32 -8.88 -9.91
C GLY A 64 0.96 -7.50 -10.01
N ASP A 65 2.25 -7.49 -10.34
CA ASP A 65 3.08 -6.30 -10.49
C ASP A 65 2.48 -5.26 -11.44
N ARG A 66 1.76 -5.68 -12.48
CA ARG A 66 1.11 -4.75 -13.42
C ARG A 66 0.04 -3.91 -12.75
N ASP A 67 -0.76 -4.52 -11.88
CA ASP A 67 -1.83 -3.81 -11.17
C ASP A 67 -1.22 -2.88 -10.12
N LEU A 68 -0.19 -3.32 -9.40
CA LEU A 68 0.56 -2.48 -8.45
C LEU A 68 1.20 -1.28 -9.14
N HIS A 69 1.96 -1.49 -10.21
CA HIS A 69 2.64 -0.42 -10.94
C HIS A 69 1.64 0.58 -11.52
N ARG A 70 0.50 0.10 -12.06
CA ARG A 70 -0.58 0.99 -12.50
C ARG A 70 -1.11 1.85 -11.35
N TRP A 71 -1.23 1.29 -10.15
CA TRP A 71 -1.65 2.07 -8.98
C TRP A 71 -0.56 3.05 -8.54
N PHE A 72 0.72 2.68 -8.60
CA PHE A 72 1.83 3.57 -8.26
C PHE A 72 1.86 4.79 -9.19
N GLU A 73 1.73 4.57 -10.51
CA GLU A 73 1.62 5.65 -11.50
C GLU A 73 0.39 6.54 -11.25
N ARG A 74 -0.77 5.93 -10.99
CA ARG A 74 -2.02 6.67 -10.76
C ARG A 74 -1.96 7.60 -9.55
N TYR A 75 -1.20 7.23 -8.52
CA TYR A 75 -1.09 7.99 -7.28
C TYR A 75 0.22 8.78 -7.14
N ASP A 76 1.00 8.82 -8.22
CA ASP A 76 2.27 9.53 -8.33
C ASP A 76 3.24 9.16 -7.19
N LEU A 77 3.42 7.85 -7.01
CA LEU A 77 4.37 7.30 -6.05
C LEU A 77 5.74 7.22 -6.71
N LEU A 78 6.54 8.25 -6.49
CA LEU A 78 7.92 8.29 -6.94
C LEU A 78 8.77 7.34 -6.10
N ARG A 79 9.57 6.51 -6.78
CA ARG A 79 10.63 5.74 -6.14
C ARG A 79 11.58 6.72 -5.44
N ARG A 80 12.06 6.35 -4.25
CA ARG A 80 13.09 7.11 -3.56
C ARG A 80 14.33 7.21 -4.45
N GLU A 81 14.70 8.43 -4.83
CA GLU A 81 16.00 8.72 -5.45
C GLU A 81 17.09 8.37 -4.42
N SER A 82 18.03 7.51 -4.81
CA SER A 82 19.11 6.99 -3.95
C SER A 82 20.09 8.07 -3.49
#